data_AF-A0A8S9TUE3-F1
#
_entry.id   AF-A0A8S9TUE3-F1
#
_cell.length_a   1.000
_cell.length_b   1.000
_cell.length_c   1.000
_cell.angle_alpha   90.00
_cell.angle_beta   90.00
_cell.angle_gamma   90.00
#
_symmetry.space_group_name_H-M   'P 1'
#
loop_
_entity.id
_entity.type
_entity.pdbx_description
1 polymer ?
#
loop_
_entity_poly.entity_id
_entity_poly.type
_entity_poly.pdbx_seq_one_letter_code
_entity_poly.pdbx_strand_id
1 'polypeptide(L)'
;MHCRLLFLLLTAITLVLCVDAVDRSKLRTCQQSQFCNKYRNAQREELPSKFRVARNSIWPDLDADLVRFLVEDAAKRDGIPLAGSLAFVLNEDKAAVPALQTRPLRQLTAQEAGLKRPINEKEVLLFSPETQGSSQVVAALKLGSFGVDLFLNGELVVSTNDDGLFHYEVRHNRADAAAQTRAAADQAVVDAHEGKTIVDYGEDGLAIYADGSVQKKKEHQATMTATVGVDGNVEGWKESFGGHTDKEKFGPSSIGLDVSFHG
;
A
#
# COMPACT_ATOMS: atom_id res chain seq x y z
N MET A 1 -9.13 -64.37 10.34
CA MET A 1 -8.98 -63.27 9.35
C MET A 1 -9.38 -61.90 9.93
N HIS A 2 -10.48 -61.80 10.69
CA HIS A 2 -10.94 -60.55 11.33
C HIS A 2 -9.91 -59.84 12.25
N CYS A 3 -9.13 -60.58 13.05
CA CYS A 3 -8.17 -59.97 13.98
C CYS A 3 -6.95 -59.31 13.27
N ARG A 4 -6.54 -59.82 12.10
CA ARG A 4 -5.42 -59.23 11.33
C ARG A 4 -5.84 -57.97 10.57
N LEU A 5 -7.09 -57.95 10.09
CA LEU A 5 -7.67 -56.78 9.43
C LEU A 5 -7.87 -55.62 10.43
N LEU A 6 -8.33 -55.93 11.65
CA LEU A 6 -8.51 -54.95 12.71
C LEU A 6 -7.17 -54.31 13.13
N PHE A 7 -6.11 -55.12 13.26
CA PHE A 7 -4.78 -54.63 13.62
C PHE A 7 -4.18 -53.72 12.54
N LEU A 8 -4.33 -54.10 11.26
CA LEU A 8 -3.91 -53.27 10.12
C LEU A 8 -4.66 -51.93 10.06
N LEU A 9 -5.97 -51.94 10.29
CA LEU A 9 -6.79 -50.73 10.37
C LEU A 9 -6.36 -49.81 11.52
N LEU A 10 -6.15 -50.36 12.72
CA LEU A 10 -5.65 -49.59 13.85
C LEU A 10 -4.28 -48.97 13.56
N THR A 11 -3.34 -49.74 12.99
CA THR A 11 -2.01 -49.22 12.64
C THR A 11 -2.08 -48.12 11.58
N ALA A 12 -2.94 -48.27 10.56
CA ALA A 12 -3.13 -47.25 9.52
C ALA A 12 -3.77 -45.97 10.08
N ILE A 13 -4.74 -46.10 11.00
CA ILE A 13 -5.38 -44.95 11.67
C ILE A 13 -4.35 -44.20 12.54
N THR A 14 -3.52 -44.90 13.32
CA THR A 14 -2.43 -44.24 14.07
C THR A 14 -1.40 -43.58 13.16
N LEU A 15 -1.07 -44.18 12.00
CA LEU A 15 -0.12 -43.57 11.07
C LEU A 15 -0.69 -42.27 10.45
N VAL A 16 -2.00 -42.24 10.15
CA VAL A 16 -2.69 -41.06 9.61
C VAL A 16 -2.81 -39.96 10.67
N LEU A 17 -2.96 -40.32 11.95
CA LEU A 17 -3.04 -39.36 13.06
C LEU A 17 -1.68 -38.79 13.49
N CYS A 18 -0.56 -39.38 13.07
CA CYS A 18 0.80 -38.93 13.41
C CYS A 18 1.49 -38.10 12.31
N VAL A 19 0.77 -37.70 11.25
CA VAL A 19 1.34 -36.80 10.24
C VAL A 19 1.17 -35.35 10.70
N ASP A 20 2.01 -34.92 11.64
CA ASP A 20 2.22 -33.49 11.88
C ASP A 20 3.04 -32.92 10.72
N ALA A 21 2.35 -32.55 9.65
CA ALA A 21 3.00 -32.14 8.40
C ALA A 21 3.82 -30.85 8.57
N VAL A 22 3.45 -29.94 9.50
CA VAL A 22 4.18 -28.70 9.85
C VAL A 22 3.75 -28.17 11.23
N ASP A 23 4.71 -27.81 12.10
CA ASP A 23 4.46 -27.03 13.31
C ASP A 23 4.13 -25.56 12.96
N ARG A 24 2.84 -25.23 12.92
CA ARG A 24 2.35 -23.89 12.58
C ARG A 24 2.80 -22.81 13.56
N SER A 25 3.20 -23.16 14.79
CA SER A 25 3.68 -22.19 15.78
C SER A 25 5.02 -21.54 15.39
N LYS A 26 5.76 -22.17 14.46
CA LYS A 26 7.02 -21.66 13.92
C LYS A 26 6.85 -20.75 12.72
N LEU A 27 5.63 -20.57 12.23
CA LEU A 27 5.31 -19.73 11.09
C LEU A 27 4.43 -18.57 11.54
N ARG A 28 4.79 -17.34 11.12
CA ARG A 28 3.99 -16.15 11.43
C ARG A 28 2.68 -16.19 10.64
N THR A 29 1.58 -15.97 11.33
CA THR A 29 0.32 -15.58 10.68
C THR A 29 0.37 -14.10 10.29
N CYS A 30 -0.56 -13.66 9.45
CA CYS A 30 -0.64 -12.25 9.07
C CYS A 30 -0.83 -11.33 10.29
N GLN A 31 -1.61 -11.77 11.29
CA GLN A 31 -1.81 -11.01 12.55
C GLN A 31 -0.53 -10.88 13.38
N GLN A 32 0.39 -11.85 13.26
CA GLN A 32 1.68 -11.86 13.96
C GLN A 32 2.79 -11.14 13.18
N SER A 33 2.48 -10.57 12.03
CA SER A 33 3.40 -9.79 11.22
C SER A 33 2.88 -8.37 11.09
N GLN A 34 3.59 -7.39 11.65
CA GLN A 34 3.12 -6.01 11.78
C GLN A 34 2.62 -5.42 10.46
N PHE A 35 3.41 -5.47 9.38
CA PHE A 35 3.01 -4.94 8.07
C PHE A 35 1.78 -5.66 7.51
N CYS A 36 1.72 -7.00 7.60
CA CYS A 36 0.59 -7.76 7.07
C CYS A 36 -0.68 -7.43 7.85
N ASN A 37 -0.59 -7.39 9.18
CA ASN A 37 -1.71 -7.05 10.06
C ASN A 37 -2.26 -5.67 9.74
N LYS A 38 -1.36 -4.67 9.61
CA LYS A 38 -1.69 -3.28 9.30
C LYS A 38 -2.53 -3.15 8.03
N TYR A 39 -2.13 -3.81 6.95
CA TYR A 39 -2.78 -3.62 5.64
C TYR A 39 -3.85 -4.66 5.30
N ARG A 40 -3.96 -5.75 6.06
CA ARG A 40 -4.95 -6.82 5.81
C ARG A 40 -6.12 -6.82 6.79
N ASN A 41 -5.91 -6.43 8.05
CA ASN A 41 -6.91 -6.57 9.12
C ASN A 41 -7.53 -5.23 9.57
N ALA A 42 -7.02 -4.09 9.11
CA ALA A 42 -7.76 -2.83 9.18
C ALA A 42 -8.99 -2.95 8.28
N GLN A 43 -10.19 -2.95 8.87
CA GLN A 43 -11.46 -3.07 8.15
C GLN A 43 -11.68 -1.88 7.19
N ARG A 44 -11.14 -1.89 5.96
CA ARG A 44 -11.49 -0.92 4.89
C ARG A 44 -11.66 0.54 5.38
N GLU A 45 -10.94 0.95 6.41
CA GLU A 45 -10.83 2.37 6.72
C GLU A 45 -10.06 2.94 5.54
N GLU A 46 -10.61 3.96 4.89
CA GLU A 46 -9.93 4.62 3.77
C GLU A 46 -8.50 4.89 4.21
N LEU A 47 -7.53 4.37 3.44
CA LEU A 47 -6.13 4.67 3.72
C LEU A 47 -5.98 6.20 3.76
N PRO A 48 -5.32 6.75 4.79
CA PRO A 48 -5.22 8.20 4.97
C PRO A 48 -4.45 8.86 3.81
N SER A 49 -3.57 8.10 3.17
CA SER A 49 -2.81 8.52 1.98
C SER A 49 -3.64 8.39 0.72
N LYS A 50 -3.80 9.50 0.00
CA LYS A 50 -4.47 9.54 -1.32
C LYS A 50 -3.44 9.87 -2.38
N PHE A 51 -3.01 8.86 -3.12
CA PHE A 51 -1.94 9.03 -4.10
C PHE A 51 -2.48 9.54 -5.43
N ARG A 52 -1.80 10.53 -6.01
CA ARG A 52 -2.12 11.12 -7.31
C ARG A 52 -0.89 11.27 -8.17
N VAL A 53 -1.05 11.26 -9.48
CA VAL A 53 0.05 11.52 -10.42
C VAL A 53 0.19 13.03 -10.63
N ALA A 54 1.41 13.56 -10.46
CA ALA A 54 1.71 14.95 -10.75
C ALA A 54 1.74 15.15 -12.28
N ARG A 55 0.66 15.71 -12.86
CA ARG A 55 0.49 15.86 -14.32
C ARG A 55 1.70 16.50 -15.02
N ASN A 56 2.31 17.53 -14.42
CA ASN A 56 3.43 18.25 -15.02
C ASN A 56 4.77 17.48 -14.96
N SER A 57 4.79 16.34 -14.26
CA SER A 57 5.94 15.43 -14.18
C SER A 57 5.85 14.29 -15.18
N ILE A 58 4.89 14.27 -16.09
CA ILE A 58 4.73 13.17 -17.04
C ILE A 58 5.59 13.49 -18.26
N TRP A 59 6.56 12.63 -18.57
CA TRP A 59 7.37 12.76 -19.78
C TRP A 59 7.72 11.38 -20.38
N PRO A 60 7.71 11.27 -21.72
CA PRO A 60 8.23 10.08 -22.39
C PRO A 60 9.75 10.03 -22.29
N ASP A 61 10.29 8.86 -21.97
CA ASP A 61 11.71 8.52 -22.04
C ASP A 61 11.90 7.65 -23.29
N LEU A 62 12.33 8.29 -24.38
CA LEU A 62 12.46 7.67 -25.70
C LEU A 62 13.64 6.69 -25.77
N ASP A 63 14.65 6.86 -24.91
CA ASP A 63 15.82 5.96 -24.89
C ASP A 63 15.49 4.66 -24.16
N ALA A 64 14.60 4.72 -23.18
CA ALA A 64 14.17 3.56 -22.37
C ALA A 64 12.79 3.00 -22.77
N ASP A 65 12.14 3.56 -23.80
CA ASP A 65 10.82 3.15 -24.28
C ASP A 65 9.75 3.06 -23.17
N LEU A 66 9.70 4.09 -22.32
CA LEU A 66 8.79 4.16 -21.18
C LEU A 66 8.26 5.58 -20.96
N VAL A 67 7.20 5.70 -20.18
CA VAL A 67 6.69 6.99 -19.69
C VAL A 67 7.04 7.13 -18.22
N ARG A 68 7.72 8.21 -17.84
CA ARG A 68 8.04 8.54 -16.44
C ARG A 68 7.02 9.51 -15.87
N PHE A 69 6.79 9.40 -14.57
CA PHE A 69 5.92 10.30 -13.82
C PHE A 69 6.25 10.28 -12.34
N LEU A 70 5.81 11.30 -11.60
CA LEU A 70 5.87 11.35 -10.14
C LEU A 70 4.48 11.09 -9.55
N VAL A 71 4.44 10.31 -8.48
CA VAL A 71 3.25 10.05 -7.66
C VAL A 71 3.43 10.75 -6.32
N GLU A 72 2.47 11.60 -5.96
CA GLU A 72 2.44 12.40 -4.74
C GLU A 72 1.37 11.85 -3.79
N ASP A 73 1.64 11.91 -2.49
CA ASP A 73 0.60 11.73 -1.47
C ASP A 73 -0.15 13.05 -1.29
N ALA A 74 -1.39 13.12 -1.78
CA ALA A 74 -2.23 14.31 -1.68
C ALA A 74 -2.54 14.71 -0.23
N ALA A 75 -2.41 13.79 0.74
CA ALA A 75 -2.59 14.08 2.15
C ALA A 75 -1.33 14.71 2.80
N LYS A 76 -0.15 14.60 2.17
CA LYS A 76 1.12 15.11 2.70
C LYS A 76 1.76 16.10 1.74
N ARG A 77 1.64 17.40 2.03
CA ARG A 77 2.15 18.48 1.18
C ARG A 77 3.68 18.46 0.97
N ASP A 78 4.44 17.92 1.92
CA ASP A 78 5.91 17.83 1.86
C ASP A 78 6.41 16.37 1.81
N GLY A 79 5.56 15.45 1.32
CA GLY A 79 5.95 14.05 1.14
C GLY A 79 7.03 13.88 0.06
N ILE A 80 7.90 12.88 0.23
CA ILE A 80 8.84 12.49 -0.84
C ILE A 80 8.02 11.84 -1.97
N PRO A 81 7.98 12.41 -3.18
CA PRO A 81 7.23 11.83 -4.28
C PRO A 81 7.89 10.53 -4.77
N LEU A 82 7.07 9.61 -5.27
CA LEU A 82 7.53 8.36 -5.85
C LEU A 82 7.75 8.51 -7.34
N ALA A 83 8.90 8.04 -7.84
CA ALA A 83 9.13 7.92 -9.26
C ALA A 83 8.40 6.66 -9.80
N GLY A 84 7.48 6.86 -10.72
CA GLY A 84 6.81 5.81 -11.47
C GLY A 84 7.28 5.75 -12.91
N SER A 85 7.22 4.56 -13.49
CA SER A 85 7.42 4.35 -14.92
C SER A 85 6.41 3.36 -15.48
N LEU A 86 5.84 3.67 -16.64
CA LEU A 86 4.95 2.81 -17.40
C LEU A 86 5.68 2.33 -18.66
N ALA A 87 5.77 1.02 -18.86
CA ALA A 87 6.39 0.41 -20.02
C ALA A 87 5.60 -0.84 -20.45
N PHE A 88 5.59 -1.14 -21.73
CA PHE A 88 5.08 -2.40 -22.26
C PHE A 88 6.26 -3.30 -22.59
N VAL A 89 6.42 -4.38 -21.81
CA VAL A 89 7.48 -5.36 -22.00
C VAL A 89 6.92 -6.54 -22.75
N LEU A 90 7.44 -6.81 -23.94
CA LEU A 90 7.09 -7.98 -24.73
C LEU A 90 8.17 -9.04 -24.56
N ASN A 91 7.74 -10.30 -24.51
CA ASN A 91 8.61 -11.46 -24.57
C ASN A 91 8.17 -12.32 -25.75
N GLU A 92 9.13 -12.90 -26.47
CA GLU A 92 8.82 -13.90 -27.48
C GLU A 92 8.68 -15.27 -26.81
N ASP A 93 7.47 -15.84 -26.85
CA ASP A 93 7.10 -17.12 -26.21
C ASP A 93 7.98 -18.32 -26.60
N LYS A 94 8.82 -18.19 -27.63
CA LYS A 94 9.69 -19.27 -28.15
C LYS A 94 11.14 -18.84 -28.41
N ALA A 95 11.57 -17.72 -27.86
CA ALA A 95 12.97 -17.32 -28.01
C ALA A 95 13.88 -18.28 -27.19
N ALA A 96 14.91 -18.82 -27.84
CA ALA A 96 15.92 -19.66 -27.19
C ALA A 96 16.69 -18.90 -26.09
N VAL A 97 16.67 -17.58 -26.15
CA VAL A 97 17.17 -16.66 -25.12
C VAL A 97 16.07 -15.63 -24.87
N PRO A 98 15.50 -15.54 -23.65
CA PRO A 98 14.52 -14.51 -23.32
C PRO A 98 15.16 -13.13 -23.51
N ALA A 99 14.69 -12.37 -24.50
CA ALA A 99 15.03 -10.96 -24.65
C ALA A 99 13.80 -10.16 -24.26
N LEU A 100 13.80 -9.64 -23.02
CA LEU A 100 12.79 -8.67 -22.60
C LEU A 100 13.08 -7.36 -23.34
N GLN A 101 12.16 -6.94 -24.19
CA GLN A 101 12.26 -5.67 -24.89
C GLN A 101 11.04 -4.82 -24.57
N THR A 102 11.30 -3.55 -24.25
CA THR A 102 10.29 -2.50 -24.18
C THR A 102 9.92 -2.05 -25.60
N ARG A 103 8.75 -1.44 -25.75
CA ARG A 103 8.29 -0.83 -27.00
C ARG A 103 8.00 0.65 -26.78
N PRO A 104 8.33 1.52 -27.75
CA PRO A 104 7.97 2.93 -27.69
C PRO A 104 6.47 3.08 -27.42
N LEU A 105 6.14 4.01 -26.53
CA LEU A 105 4.75 4.30 -26.16
C LEU A 105 4.26 5.54 -26.87
N ARG A 106 3.11 5.41 -27.53
CA ARG A 106 2.38 6.52 -28.11
C ARG A 106 1.21 6.88 -27.20
N GLN A 107 1.08 8.17 -26.88
CA GLN A 107 -0.11 8.68 -26.21
C GLN A 107 -1.28 8.73 -27.20
N LEU A 108 -2.47 8.31 -26.76
CA LEU A 108 -3.69 8.24 -27.56
C LEU A 108 -4.75 9.23 -27.07
N THR A 109 -5.63 9.67 -27.97
CA THR A 109 -6.92 10.26 -27.58
C THR A 109 -7.96 9.17 -27.29
N ALA A 110 -9.05 9.54 -26.61
CA ALA A 110 -10.16 8.63 -26.36
C ALA A 110 -10.78 8.06 -27.65
N GLN A 111 -10.79 8.84 -28.74
CA GLN A 111 -11.29 8.37 -30.04
C GLN A 111 -10.34 7.33 -30.65
N GLU A 112 -9.02 7.56 -30.60
CA GLU A 112 -8.02 6.63 -31.14
C GLU A 112 -7.95 5.32 -30.34
N ALA A 113 -8.20 5.38 -29.03
CA ALA A 113 -8.13 4.23 -28.15
C ALA A 113 -9.24 3.18 -28.36
N GLY A 114 -10.32 3.52 -29.08
CA GLY A 114 -11.38 2.56 -29.44
C GLY A 114 -12.08 1.95 -28.22
N LEU A 115 -12.12 2.66 -27.09
CA LEU A 115 -12.64 2.12 -25.83
C LEU A 115 -14.16 1.98 -25.88
N LYS A 116 -14.69 0.86 -25.34
CA LYS A 116 -16.14 0.60 -25.27
C LYS A 116 -16.84 1.44 -24.19
N ARG A 117 -16.08 2.02 -23.26
CA ARG A 117 -16.57 2.85 -22.16
C ARG A 117 -16.04 4.29 -22.26
N PRO A 118 -16.83 5.30 -21.87
CA PRO A 118 -16.36 6.68 -21.84
C PRO A 118 -15.22 6.83 -20.82
N ILE A 119 -14.23 7.66 -21.15
CA ILE A 119 -13.11 8.01 -20.28
C ILE A 119 -13.04 9.52 -20.12
N ASN A 120 -12.70 9.96 -18.90
CA ASN A 120 -12.43 11.36 -18.61
C ASN A 120 -10.95 11.69 -18.90
N GLU A 121 -10.66 12.28 -20.06
CA GLU A 121 -9.30 12.66 -20.49
C GLU A 121 -8.64 13.72 -19.57
N LYS A 122 -9.42 14.39 -18.71
CA LYS A 122 -8.87 15.29 -17.66
C LYS A 122 -8.32 14.54 -16.45
N GLU A 123 -8.69 13.28 -16.28
CA GLU A 123 -8.27 12.45 -15.14
C GLU A 123 -7.48 11.22 -15.57
N VAL A 124 -7.41 10.94 -16.87
CA VAL A 124 -6.78 9.73 -17.42
C VAL A 124 -5.97 10.08 -18.67
N LEU A 125 -4.76 9.54 -18.76
CA LEU A 125 -3.94 9.55 -19.97
C LEU A 125 -3.84 8.15 -20.57
N LEU A 126 -3.99 8.03 -21.88
CA LEU A 126 -4.02 6.76 -22.59
C LEU A 126 -2.70 6.55 -23.34
N PHE A 127 -2.12 5.36 -23.22
CA PHE A 127 -0.88 4.97 -23.88
C PHE A 127 -1.04 3.61 -24.54
N SER A 128 -0.48 3.45 -25.73
CA SER A 128 -0.39 2.16 -26.42
C SER A 128 1.05 1.94 -26.89
N PRO A 129 1.55 0.70 -26.85
CA PRO A 129 2.79 0.38 -27.53
C PRO A 129 2.62 0.59 -29.04
N GLU A 130 3.67 1.07 -29.69
CA GLU A 130 3.75 1.10 -31.15
C GLU A 130 3.88 -0.35 -31.66
N THR A 131 2.77 -0.93 -32.10
CA THR A 131 2.74 -2.30 -32.64
C THR A 131 1.97 -2.36 -33.95
N GLN A 132 2.37 -3.30 -34.83
CA GLN A 132 1.67 -3.61 -36.09
C GLN A 132 0.73 -4.82 -35.94
N GLY A 133 0.13 -5.01 -34.77
CA GLY A 133 -0.72 -6.16 -34.44
C GLY A 133 -2.22 -5.90 -34.61
N SER A 134 -3.01 -6.98 -34.66
CA SER A 134 -4.48 -6.93 -34.73
C SER A 134 -5.16 -6.66 -33.38
N SER A 135 -4.46 -6.91 -32.27
CA SER A 135 -4.99 -6.68 -30.92
C SER A 135 -4.51 -5.34 -30.38
N GLN A 136 -5.46 -4.46 -30.10
CA GLN A 136 -5.19 -3.12 -29.57
C GLN A 136 -5.08 -3.19 -28.05
N VAL A 137 -3.90 -2.89 -27.50
CA VAL A 137 -3.69 -2.81 -26.05
C VAL A 137 -3.53 -1.36 -25.65
N VAL A 138 -4.29 -0.92 -24.64
CA VAL A 138 -4.23 0.47 -24.14
C VAL A 138 -4.05 0.45 -22.63
N ALA A 139 -3.02 1.13 -22.12
CA ALA A 139 -2.86 1.44 -20.71
C ALA A 139 -3.41 2.84 -20.42
N ALA A 140 -4.27 2.94 -19.43
CA ALA A 140 -4.89 4.17 -18.97
C ALA A 140 -4.33 4.54 -17.60
N LEU A 141 -3.43 5.53 -17.56
CA LEU A 141 -2.86 6.07 -16.34
C LEU A 141 -3.87 7.02 -15.67
N LYS A 142 -4.39 6.62 -14.52
CA LYS A 142 -5.30 7.41 -13.66
C LYS A 142 -4.49 8.45 -12.88
N LEU A 143 -4.89 9.72 -12.97
CA LEU A 143 -4.16 10.84 -12.39
C LEU A 143 -4.63 11.19 -10.97
N GLY A 144 -5.95 11.30 -10.74
CA GLY A 144 -6.50 11.71 -9.44
C GLY A 144 -6.37 10.65 -8.35
N SER A 145 -6.70 9.39 -8.67
CA SER A 145 -6.38 8.21 -7.86
C SER A 145 -5.38 7.38 -8.63
N PHE A 146 -4.12 7.42 -8.22
CA PHE A 146 -3.02 6.76 -8.92
C PHE A 146 -3.35 5.29 -9.20
N GLY A 147 -3.28 4.88 -10.47
CA GLY A 147 -3.46 3.50 -10.86
C GLY A 147 -3.42 3.37 -12.38
N VAL A 148 -3.41 2.14 -12.88
CA VAL A 148 -3.35 1.84 -14.30
C VAL A 148 -4.45 0.85 -14.64
N ASP A 149 -5.29 1.23 -15.60
CA ASP A 149 -6.26 0.33 -16.22
C ASP A 149 -5.70 -0.20 -17.54
N LEU A 150 -5.77 -1.50 -17.77
CA LEU A 150 -5.35 -2.14 -19.01
C LEU A 150 -6.59 -2.55 -19.80
N PHE A 151 -6.61 -2.14 -21.07
CA PHE A 151 -7.65 -2.50 -22.01
C PHE A 151 -7.08 -3.38 -23.13
N LEU A 152 -7.84 -4.40 -23.49
CA LEU A 152 -7.60 -5.25 -24.64
C LEU A 152 -8.79 -5.12 -25.60
N ASN A 153 -8.55 -4.67 -26.83
CA ASN A 153 -9.59 -4.48 -27.86
C ASN A 153 -10.77 -3.61 -27.36
N GLY A 154 -10.43 -2.54 -26.63
CA GLY A 154 -11.40 -1.58 -26.08
C GLY A 154 -12.12 -2.06 -24.81
N GLU A 155 -11.83 -3.26 -24.31
CA GLU A 155 -12.44 -3.86 -23.12
C GLU A 155 -11.49 -3.83 -21.93
N LEU A 156 -11.98 -3.43 -20.76
CA LEU A 156 -11.19 -3.39 -19.53
C LEU A 156 -10.90 -4.83 -19.08
N VAL A 157 -9.62 -5.18 -18.92
CA VAL A 157 -9.18 -6.52 -18.50
C VAL A 157 -8.45 -6.53 -17.16
N VAL A 158 -7.75 -5.45 -16.82
CA VAL A 158 -7.05 -5.31 -15.53
C VAL A 158 -7.18 -3.89 -15.03
N SER A 159 -7.40 -3.71 -13.74
CA SER A 159 -7.30 -2.42 -13.05
C SER A 159 -6.36 -2.53 -11.87
N THR A 160 -5.55 -1.51 -11.64
CA THR A 160 -4.77 -1.39 -10.40
C THR A 160 -5.25 -0.21 -9.57
N ASN A 161 -5.19 -0.36 -8.25
CA ASN A 161 -5.63 0.64 -7.29
C ASN A 161 -7.07 1.15 -7.54
N ASP A 162 -7.99 0.23 -7.79
CA ASP A 162 -9.40 0.54 -7.97
C ASP A 162 -10.12 0.59 -6.61
N ASP A 163 -9.68 -0.24 -5.67
CA ASP A 163 -10.16 -0.24 -4.29
C ASP A 163 -9.42 0.78 -3.40
N GLY A 164 -8.45 1.51 -3.98
CA GLY A 164 -7.68 2.52 -3.25
C GLY A 164 -6.76 1.93 -2.17
N LEU A 165 -6.28 0.70 -2.34
CA LEU A 165 -5.44 0.00 -1.35
C LEU A 165 -3.95 0.20 -1.57
N PHE A 166 -3.57 1.04 -2.55
CA PHE A 166 -2.19 1.44 -2.74
C PHE A 166 -1.65 2.15 -1.50
N HIS A 167 -0.57 1.60 -0.96
CA HIS A 167 0.17 2.19 0.13
C HIS A 167 1.66 2.08 -0.12
N TYR A 168 2.38 3.07 0.40
CA TYR A 168 3.83 3.08 0.38
C TYR A 168 4.34 3.71 1.67
N GLU A 169 5.22 3.00 2.35
CA GLU A 169 5.92 3.48 3.53
C GLU A 169 7.33 3.91 3.14
N VAL A 170 7.56 5.23 3.17
CA VAL A 170 8.88 5.80 2.92
C VAL A 170 9.84 5.28 3.99
N ARG A 171 11.03 4.85 3.58
CA ARG A 171 12.08 4.51 4.54
C ARG A 171 12.51 5.74 5.33
N HIS A 172 12.57 5.59 6.65
CA HIS A 172 13.04 6.64 7.53
C HIS A 172 14.38 6.26 8.16
N ASN A 173 15.20 7.26 8.48
CA ASN A 173 16.21 7.09 9.51
C ASN A 173 15.51 7.13 10.88
N ARG A 174 15.91 6.26 11.81
CA ARG A 174 15.36 6.21 13.17
C ARG A 174 15.42 7.55 13.90
N ALA A 175 16.49 8.33 13.69
CA ALA A 175 16.62 9.66 14.29
C ALA A 175 15.57 10.63 13.76
N ASP A 176 15.38 10.65 12.44
CA ASP A 176 14.41 11.52 11.77
C ASP A 176 12.97 11.11 12.11
N ALA A 177 12.70 9.80 12.18
CA ALA A 177 11.40 9.27 12.61
C ALA A 177 11.08 9.64 14.07
N ALA A 178 12.07 9.56 14.96
CA ALA A 178 11.90 9.97 16.36
C ALA A 178 11.64 11.49 16.48
N ALA A 179 12.32 12.31 15.68
CA ALA A 179 12.09 13.76 15.64
C ALA A 179 10.71 14.11 15.07
N GLN A 180 10.28 13.46 13.97
CA GLN A 180 8.96 13.63 13.38
C GLN A 180 7.84 13.18 14.32
N THR A 181 8.05 12.08 15.06
CA THR A 181 7.07 11.58 16.05
C THR A 181 6.93 12.58 17.21
N ARG A 182 8.04 13.16 17.69
CA ARG A 182 7.99 14.20 18.73
C ARG A 182 7.30 15.47 18.22
N ALA A 183 7.65 15.94 17.02
CA ALA A 183 7.00 17.10 16.43
C ALA A 183 5.50 16.88 16.20
N ALA A 184 5.10 15.68 15.77
CA ALA A 184 3.69 15.31 15.62
C ALA A 184 2.96 15.20 16.97
N ALA A 185 3.62 14.70 18.02
CA ALA A 185 3.07 14.67 19.38
C ALA A 185 2.91 16.09 19.95
N ASP A 186 3.92 16.95 19.78
CA ASP A 186 3.88 18.35 20.20
C ASP A 186 2.78 19.11 19.44
N GLN A 187 2.66 18.89 18.13
CA GLN A 187 1.57 19.45 17.32
C GLN A 187 0.20 18.93 17.76
N ALA A 188 0.07 17.63 18.05
CA ALA A 188 -1.17 17.06 18.53
C ALA A 188 -1.57 17.60 19.91
N VAL A 189 -0.60 17.91 20.78
CA VAL A 189 -0.85 18.60 22.05
C VAL A 189 -1.35 20.03 21.78
N VAL A 190 -0.70 20.77 20.88
CA VAL A 190 -1.12 22.13 20.50
C VAL A 190 -2.53 22.14 19.89
N ASP A 191 -2.82 21.18 19.01
CA ASP A 191 -4.13 21.03 18.36
C ASP A 191 -5.22 20.58 19.34
N ALA A 192 -4.88 19.74 20.33
CA ALA A 192 -5.81 19.31 21.40
C ALA A 192 -6.26 20.47 22.31
N HIS A 193 -5.45 21.53 22.38
CA HIS A 193 -5.74 22.74 23.13
C HIS A 193 -6.18 23.90 22.22
N GLU A 194 -6.28 23.67 20.90
CA GLU A 194 -6.67 24.69 19.90
C GLU A 194 -5.84 25.98 20.02
N GLY A 195 -4.56 25.86 20.43
CA GLY A 195 -3.67 26.99 20.66
C GLY A 195 -3.98 27.85 21.91
N LYS A 196 -4.87 27.40 22.81
CA LYS A 196 -5.22 28.13 24.02
C LYS A 196 -4.19 27.95 25.13
N THR A 197 -3.88 29.04 25.83
CA THR A 197 -2.98 29.02 27.00
C THR A 197 -3.66 28.36 28.19
N ILE A 198 -3.06 27.29 28.71
CA ILE A 198 -3.50 26.60 29.93
C ILE A 198 -3.07 27.43 31.14
N VAL A 199 -4.01 27.78 32.01
CA VAL A 199 -3.75 28.53 33.25
C VAL A 199 -3.82 27.66 34.49
N ASP A 200 -4.61 26.58 34.46
CA ASP A 200 -4.72 25.62 35.56
C ASP A 200 -5.30 24.27 35.06
N TYR A 201 -5.27 23.24 35.91
CA TYR A 201 -5.94 21.96 35.68
C TYR A 201 -7.02 21.73 36.72
N GLY A 202 -8.24 21.39 36.28
CA GLY A 202 -9.34 21.03 37.16
C GLY A 202 -9.08 19.72 37.91
N GLU A 203 -9.87 19.45 38.95
CA GLU A 203 -9.83 18.19 39.71
C GLU A 203 -10.17 16.97 38.83
N ASP A 204 -10.88 17.20 37.72
CA ASP A 204 -11.20 16.22 36.68
C ASP A 204 -10.05 15.97 35.69
N GLY A 205 -8.92 16.65 35.85
CA GLY A 205 -7.74 16.57 35.00
C GLY A 205 -7.90 17.28 33.64
N LEU A 206 -8.95 18.09 33.45
CA LEU A 206 -9.17 18.85 32.22
C LEU A 206 -8.48 20.21 32.31
N ALA A 207 -7.88 20.66 31.21
CA ALA A 207 -7.21 21.95 31.14
C ALA A 207 -8.21 23.12 31.24
N ILE A 208 -7.92 24.09 32.10
CA ILE A 208 -8.61 25.38 32.21
C ILE A 208 -7.79 26.42 31.45
N TYR A 209 -8.45 27.14 30.54
CA TYR A 209 -7.80 28.09 29.64
C TYR A 209 -7.89 29.53 30.14
N ALA A 210 -6.98 30.39 29.68
CA ALA A 210 -6.94 31.82 30.04
C ALA A 210 -8.21 32.60 29.67
N ASP A 211 -9.00 32.10 28.71
CA ASP A 211 -10.31 32.67 28.32
C ASP A 211 -11.46 32.20 29.23
N GLY A 212 -11.17 31.39 30.26
CA GLY A 212 -12.13 30.84 31.21
C GLY A 212 -12.86 29.59 30.71
N SER A 213 -12.55 29.08 29.52
CA SER A 213 -13.13 27.82 29.01
C SER A 213 -12.38 26.60 29.54
N VAL A 214 -13.03 25.44 29.58
CA VAL A 214 -12.47 24.16 30.03
C VAL A 214 -12.45 23.17 28.89
N GLN A 215 -11.38 22.37 28.80
CA GLN A 215 -11.23 21.33 27.78
C GLN A 215 -12.40 20.34 27.84
N LYS A 216 -13.04 20.09 26.69
CA LYS A 216 -14.10 19.06 26.59
C LYS A 216 -13.45 17.70 26.35
N LYS A 217 -13.81 16.70 27.16
CA LYS A 217 -13.41 15.31 26.97
C LYS A 217 -13.97 14.77 25.65
N LYS A 218 -13.17 14.75 24.59
CA LYS A 218 -13.52 14.05 23.34
C LYS A 218 -13.29 12.55 23.56
N GLU A 219 -14.28 11.73 23.23
CA GLU A 219 -14.08 10.29 23.01
C GLU A 219 -13.06 10.15 21.89
N HIS A 220 -11.94 9.47 22.17
CA HIS A 220 -10.82 9.29 21.26
C HIS A 220 -11.29 8.68 19.93
N GLN A 221 -11.35 9.50 18.87
CA GLN A 221 -11.08 8.99 17.53
C GLN A 221 -9.58 8.78 17.45
N ALA A 222 -9.17 7.52 17.28
CA ALA A 222 -7.79 7.12 17.11
C ALA A 222 -7.27 7.66 15.76
N THR A 223 -6.81 8.91 15.74
CA THR A 223 -5.88 9.36 14.73
C THR A 223 -4.64 8.48 14.86
N MET A 224 -4.37 7.66 13.85
CA MET A 224 -3.16 6.81 13.77
C MET A 224 -1.90 7.66 13.59
N THR A 225 -1.58 8.44 14.61
CA THR A 225 -0.24 8.94 14.87
C THR A 225 0.46 7.85 15.66
N ALA A 226 1.63 7.40 15.18
CA ALA A 226 2.43 6.31 15.75
C ALA A 226 2.28 6.20 17.27
N THR A 227 1.61 5.15 17.74
CA THR A 227 1.49 4.89 19.18
C THR A 227 2.86 4.44 19.69
N VAL A 228 3.53 5.30 20.45
CA VAL A 228 4.66 4.88 21.26
C VAL A 228 4.10 4.00 22.37
N GLY A 229 4.45 2.72 22.36
CA GLY A 229 4.09 1.81 23.43
C GLY A 229 4.64 2.29 24.77
N VAL A 230 4.00 1.88 25.88
CA VAL A 230 4.43 2.18 27.26
C VAL A 230 5.89 1.74 27.54
N ASP A 231 6.46 0.91 26.67
CA ASP A 231 7.84 0.43 26.64
C ASP A 231 8.83 1.33 25.86
N GLY A 232 8.36 2.46 25.33
CA GLY A 232 9.16 3.36 24.49
C GLY A 232 9.45 2.81 23.09
N ASN A 233 8.78 1.72 22.69
CA ASN A 233 8.94 1.14 21.36
C ASN A 233 8.00 1.87 20.39
N VAL A 234 8.59 2.48 19.35
CA VAL A 234 7.83 3.07 18.24
C VAL A 234 7.33 1.90 17.39
N GLU A 235 6.01 1.84 17.17
CA GLU A 235 5.38 0.83 16.32
C GLU A 235 6.12 0.70 14.97
N GLY A 236 6.42 -0.52 14.54
CA GLY A 236 7.13 -0.77 13.29
C GLY A 236 8.66 -0.77 13.34
N TRP A 237 9.30 -0.52 14.49
CA TRP A 237 10.78 -0.43 14.58
C TRP A 237 11.47 -1.61 15.26
N LYS A 238 10.68 -2.53 15.81
CA LYS A 238 11.15 -3.74 16.47
C LYS A 238 10.01 -4.75 16.53
N GLU A 239 10.28 -5.97 16.10
CA GLU A 239 9.31 -7.06 16.10
C GLU A 239 9.96 -8.34 16.64
N SER A 240 9.25 -9.09 17.50
CA SER A 240 9.77 -10.31 18.10
C SER A 240 8.89 -11.51 17.76
N PHE A 241 9.50 -12.63 17.36
CA PHE A 241 8.80 -13.89 17.08
C PHE A 241 9.72 -15.09 17.30
N GLY A 242 9.19 -16.15 17.93
CA GLY A 242 9.92 -17.41 18.10
C GLY A 242 11.24 -17.29 18.87
N GLY A 243 11.37 -16.31 19.77
CA GLY A 243 12.61 -16.02 20.51
C GLY A 243 13.61 -15.13 19.75
N HIS A 244 13.33 -14.78 18.50
CA HIS A 244 14.11 -13.83 17.73
C HIS A 244 13.49 -12.44 17.81
N THR A 245 14.33 -11.41 17.69
CA THR A 245 13.91 -10.02 17.66
C THR A 245 14.56 -9.36 16.46
N ASP A 246 13.73 -8.97 15.49
CA ASP A 246 14.13 -8.12 14.39
C ASP A 246 14.22 -6.68 14.88
N LYS A 247 15.34 -6.03 14.57
CA LYS A 247 15.59 -4.62 14.84
C LYS A 247 15.60 -3.93 13.48
N GLU A 248 14.42 -3.58 13.02
CA GLU A 248 14.25 -2.95 11.72
C GLU A 248 15.05 -1.65 11.65
N LYS A 249 16.03 -1.61 10.74
CA LYS A 249 16.95 -0.48 10.59
C LYS A 249 16.24 0.78 10.08
N PHE A 250 15.22 0.58 9.25
CA PHE A 250 14.52 1.64 8.51
C PHE A 250 13.05 1.80 8.92
N GLY A 251 12.62 1.01 9.92
CA GLY A 251 11.21 0.92 10.32
C GLY A 251 10.31 0.41 9.20
N PRO A 252 9.01 0.76 9.26
CA PRO A 252 8.03 0.37 8.26
C PRO A 252 8.47 0.81 6.85
N SER A 253 8.46 -0.13 5.91
CA SER A 253 8.87 0.10 4.53
C SER A 253 8.11 -0.79 3.53
N SER A 254 6.88 -1.14 3.89
CA SER A 254 6.02 -1.97 3.05
C SER A 254 5.41 -1.18 1.88
N ILE A 255 5.09 -1.92 0.83
CA ILE A 255 4.37 -1.45 -0.35
C ILE A 255 3.29 -2.46 -0.67
N GLY A 256 2.12 -1.97 -1.09
CA GLY A 256 1.05 -2.82 -1.57
C GLY A 256 0.16 -2.08 -2.55
N LEU A 257 -0.52 -2.85 -3.37
CA LEU A 257 -1.35 -2.40 -4.48
C LEU A 257 -2.41 -3.47 -4.73
N ASP A 258 -3.66 -3.08 -4.85
CA ASP A 258 -4.71 -3.97 -5.34
C ASP A 258 -4.69 -4.07 -6.86
N VAL A 259 -5.00 -5.28 -7.34
CA VAL A 259 -5.11 -5.60 -8.76
C VAL A 259 -6.41 -6.37 -8.97
N SER A 260 -7.28 -5.81 -9.80
CA SER A 260 -8.56 -6.40 -10.20
C SER A 260 -8.43 -6.96 -11.61
N PHE A 261 -8.81 -8.23 -11.78
CA PHE A 261 -8.89 -8.89 -13.08
C PHE A 261 -10.35 -8.94 -13.52
N HIS A 262 -10.62 -8.37 -14.68
CA HIS A 262 -11.96 -8.26 -15.25
C HIS A 262 -12.14 -9.34 -16.31
N GLY A 263 -13.25 -10.06 -16.26
CA GLY A 263 -13.58 -11.16 -17.16
C GLY A 263 -15.00 -11.66 -16.97
#